data_AF-A0A966P785-F1
#
_entry.id   AF-A0A966P785-F1
#
_cell.length_a   1.000
_cell.length_b   1.000
_cell.length_c   1.000
_cell.angle_alpha   90.00
_cell.angle_beta   90.00
_cell.angle_gamma   90.00
#
_symmetry.space_group_name_H-M   'P 1'
#
loop_
_entity.id
_entity.type
_entity.pdbx_description
1 polymer ?
#
loop_
_entity_poly.entity_id
_entity_poly.type
_entity_poly.pdbx_seq_one_letter_code
_entity_poly.pdbx_strand_id
1 'polypeptide(L)' 'LSDMEESERKRLIDFASGLVFGHAGTIERVTSKVFLLTPPNVIVSGEEKSAAAQASFFNQS' A
#
# COMPACT_ATOMS: atom_id res chain seq x y z
N LEU A 1 -7.72 9.60 2.08
CA LEU A 1 -7.38 9.13 0.71
C LEU A 1 -8.55 9.25 -0.27
N SER A 2 -9.80 9.34 0.19
CA SER A 2 -10.99 9.53 -0.65
C SER A 2 -10.96 10.84 -1.44
N ASP A 3 -10.44 11.91 -0.84
CA ASP A 3 -10.39 13.26 -1.44
C ASP A 3 -9.03 13.61 -2.06
N MET A 4 -8.24 12.61 -2.49
CA MET A 4 -7.02 12.87 -3.25
C MET A 4 -7.29 12.82 -4.75
N GLU A 5 -6.88 13.88 -5.43
CA GLU A 5 -6.86 13.95 -6.89
C GLU A 5 -5.97 12.83 -7.46
N GLU A 6 -6.29 12.39 -8.68
CA GLU A 6 -5.58 11.27 -9.28
C GLU A 6 -4.08 11.56 -9.48
N SER A 7 -3.74 12.81 -9.77
CA SER A 7 -2.37 13.28 -9.92
C SER A 7 -1.57 13.19 -8.61
N GLU A 8 -2.17 13.57 -7.48
CA GLU A 8 -1.54 13.48 -6.16
C GLU A 8 -1.34 12.03 -5.74
N ARG A 9 -2.34 11.18 -6.02
CA ARG A 9 -2.24 9.73 -5.77
C ARG A 9 -1.09 9.10 -6.56
N LYS A 10 -0.92 9.44 -7.84
CA LYS A 10 0.19 8.95 -8.67
C LYS A 10 1.54 9.36 -8.07
N ARG A 11 1.70 10.65 -7.73
CA ARG A 11 2.92 11.15 -7.08
C ARG A 11 3.23 10.47 -5.75
N LEU A 12 2.20 10.17 -4.95
CA LEU A 12 2.36 9.46 -3.68
C LEU A 12 2.84 8.01 -3.92
N ILE A 13 2.27 7.32 -4.90
CA ILE A 13 2.70 5.97 -5.28
C ILE A 13 4.14 5.99 -5.81
N ASP A 14 4.50 6.96 -6.63
CA ASP A 14 5.86 7.12 -7.14
C ASP A 14 6.87 7.33 -5.99
N PHE A 15 6.55 8.23 -5.05
CA PHE A 15 7.37 8.45 -3.86
C PHE A 15 7.53 7.17 -3.02
N ALA A 16 6.42 6.48 -2.74
CA ALA A 16 6.42 5.22 -2.01
C ALA A 16 7.23 4.13 -2.73
N SER A 17 7.12 4.03 -4.06
CA SER A 17 7.89 3.07 -4.85
C SER A 17 9.39 3.35 -4.77
N GLY A 18 9.80 4.63 -4.70
CA GLY A 18 11.20 5.01 -4.48
C GLY A 18 11.73 4.55 -3.12
N LEU A 19 10.93 4.68 -2.05
CA LEU A 19 11.30 4.19 -0.72
C LEU A 19 11.40 2.65 -0.69
N VAL A 20 10.41 1.98 -1.26
CA VAL A 20 10.38 0.52 -1.36
C VAL A 20 11.59 0.01 -2.12
N PHE A 21 11.92 0.62 -3.26
CA PHE A 21 13.08 0.26 -4.06
C PHE A 21 14.39 0.49 -3.30
N GLY A 22 14.56 1.66 -2.67
CA GLY A 22 15.78 2.00 -1.92
C GLY A 22 16.04 1.11 -0.71
N HIS A 23 14.98 0.56 -0.11
CA HIS A 23 15.05 -0.33 1.05
C HIS A 23 14.83 -1.82 0.73
N ALA A 24 14.84 -2.20 -0.55
CA ALA A 24 14.63 -3.58 -1.00
C ALA A 24 13.32 -4.22 -0.50
N GLY A 25 12.27 -3.42 -0.30
CA GLY A 25 10.93 -3.90 0.04
C GLY A 25 10.12 -4.32 -1.19
N THR A 26 8.83 -4.59 -0.98
CA THR A 26 7.85 -4.81 -2.03
C THR A 26 6.68 -3.83 -1.92
N ILE A 27 6.03 -3.57 -3.05
CA ILE A 27 4.78 -2.81 -3.13
C ILE A 27 3.78 -3.60 -3.97
N GLU A 28 2.59 -3.82 -3.43
CA GLU A 28 1.53 -4.59 -4.08
C GLU A 28 0.21 -3.85 -4.02
N ARG A 29 -0.57 -3.89 -5.11
CA ARG A 29 -1.93 -3.34 -5.11
C ARG A 29 -2.90 -4.39 -4.58
N VAL A 30 -3.53 -4.12 -3.44
CA VAL A 30 -4.50 -5.03 -2.82
C VAL A 30 -5.94 -4.72 -3.21
N THR A 31 -6.27 -3.45 -3.49
CA THR A 31 -7.57 -3.02 -4.06
C THR A 31 -7.39 -1.78 -4.96
N SER A 32 -8.50 -1.21 -5.48
CA SER A 32 -8.43 -0.15 -6.48
C SER A 32 -7.58 1.07 -6.08
N LYS A 33 -7.55 1.43 -4.79
CA LYS A 33 -6.83 2.60 -4.28
C LYS A 33 -5.99 2.28 -3.04
N VAL A 34 -5.76 1.00 -2.75
CA VAL A 34 -5.03 0.55 -1.55
C VAL A 34 -3.84 -0.29 -1.99
N PHE A 35 -2.68 0.07 -1.46
CA PHE A 35 -1.41 -0.58 -1.71
C PHE A 35 -0.81 -1.05 -0.39
N LEU A 36 -0.22 -2.23 -0.42
CA LEU A 36 0.53 -2.81 0.70
C LEU A 36 2.02 -2.66 0.40
N LEU A 37 2.73 -1.99 1.31
CA LEU A 37 4.18 -1.87 1.27
C LEU A 37 4.75 -2.83 2.31
N THR A 38 5.73 -3.64 1.92
CA THR A 38 6.33 -4.65 2.79
C THR A 38 7.84 -4.44 2.85
N PRO A 39 8.45 -4.28 4.04
CA PRO A 39 9.91 -4.24 4.16
C PRO A 39 10.53 -5.63 3.91
N PRO A 40 11.82 -5.72 3.58
CA PRO A 40 12.47 -6.97 3.16
C PRO A 40 12.41 -8.12 4.17
N ASN A 41 12.29 -7.80 5.46
CA ASN A 41 12.29 -8.77 6.55
C ASN A 41 10.88 -9.17 7.04
N VAL A 42 9.83 -8.74 6.35
CA VAL A 42 8.44 -9.09 6.66
C VAL A 42 7.88 -9.90 5.50
N ILE A 43 7.27 -11.05 5.82
CA ILE A 43 6.56 -11.90 4.86
C ILE A 43 5.08 -11.80 5.21
N VAL A 44 4.25 -11.49 4.22
CA VAL A 44 2.80 -11.39 4.39
C VAL A 44 2.14 -12.53 3.63
N SER A 45 1.44 -13.38 4.37
CA SER A 45 0.72 -14.53 3.83
C SER A 45 -0.56 -14.08 3.10
N GLY A 46 -1.10 -14.89 2.19
CA GLY A 46 -2.28 -14.53 1.38
C GLY A 46 -3.52 -14.14 2.21
N GLU A 47 -3.75 -14.79 3.35
CA GLU A 47 -4.82 -14.44 4.29
C GLU A 47 -4.57 -13.09 4.99
N GLU A 48 -3.33 -12.80 5.36
CA GLU A 48 -2.94 -11.56 6.04
C GLU A 48 -3.01 -10.34 5.12
N LYS A 49 -2.78 -10.51 3.80
CA LYS A 49 -3.01 -9.47 2.79
C LYS A 49 -4.47 -9.02 2.75
N SER A 50 -5.39 -9.99 2.85
CA SER A 50 -6.83 -9.74 2.89
C SER A 50 -7.26 -9.06 4.19
N ALA A 51 -6.63 -9.42 5.31
CA ALA A 51 -6.87 -8.78 6.61
C ALA A 51 -6.36 -7.33 6.65
N ALA A 52 -5.17 -7.04 6.09
CA ALA A 52 -4.63 -5.69 5.98
C ALA A 52 -5.52 -4.76 5.12
N ALA A 53 -6.08 -5.31 4.02
CA ALA A 53 -7.04 -4.60 3.19
C ALA A 53 -8.34 -4.28 3.95
N GLN A 54 -8.83 -5.20 4.79
CA GLN A 54 -10.01 -5.01 5.62
C GLN A 54 -9.76 -4.01 6.77
N ALA A 55 -8.62 -4.09 7.46
CA ALA A 55 -8.26 -3.17 8.54
C ALA A 55 -8.17 -1.71 8.06
N SER A 56 -7.64 -1.49 6.85
CA SER A 56 -7.62 -0.17 6.21
C SER A 56 -9.02 0.34 5.84
N PHE A 57 -10.00 -0.56 5.66
CA PHE A 57 -11.39 -0.22 5.36
C PHE A 57 -12.15 0.29 6.59
N PHE A 58 -11.83 -0.23 7.79
CA PHE A 58 -12.47 0.20 9.04
C PHE A 58 -11.97 1.57 9.54
N ASN A 59 -10.79 2.01 9.14
CA ASN A 59 -10.19 3.29 9.56
C ASN A 59 -10.68 4.51 8.73
N GLN A 60 -11.85 4.40 8.09
CA GLN A 60 -12.49 5.47 7.32
C GLN A 60 -13.90 5.81 7.83
N SER A 61 -14.24 5.40 9.06
CA SER A 61 -15.52 5.74 9.73
C SER A 61 -15.51 7.16 10.29
#